data_AF-A0A7L4I4S1-F1
#
_entry.id   AF-A0A7L4I4S1-F1
#
_cell.length_a   1.000
_cell.length_b   1.000
_cell.length_c   1.000
_cell.angle_alpha   90.00
_cell.angle_beta   90.00
_cell.angle_gamma   90.00
#
_symmetry.space_group_name_H-M   'P 1'
#
loop_
_entity.id
_entity.type
_entity.pdbx_description
1 polymer ?
#
loop_
_entity_poly.entity_id
_entity_poly.type
_entity_poly.pdbx_seq_one_letter_code
_entity_poly.pdbx_strand_id
1 'polypeptide(L)'
;MGDVLAYEAELLGLVREYLDFAEFEETVKIFTKECKIKGKPLPKPAGFSSRDSKALPVQKDLLTAFENGEQKVFFQLWEEHISSSVQDNEPVAQKLEFYLHIHFATYLLKHSMGKPDKAALEERISHFKAYLETKGAALSQTTEFLPFYALPFVPNPMVHPSFKELFQDSWTLDLRTRLEKFLSLTLKARQTPQLLTLFKENGQCNKEMLQHLHQQLVESEHRTMTYLKRFNKMQADYHNLIGVTAELVDSLEATVNGKMITPEYLQSVCVRLFSNQMRQSVAHSIDFTRPGTVSIKVWVFLQKMQDVPLLPSLDYEKLKKDLVTGNDRLKAFLLQALRWRLTTSYPGEQRDTVLQAYISNDLLDCHSNCQRSVLKLLHSKSEVVRQYMARLINAFASLAEGRVYLSRNPVLLRMLEERLKTEDKDSLTWENVLGALQKFSLR
;
A
#
# COMPACT_ATOMS: atom_id res chain seq x y z
N MET A 1 -17.08 -8.89 -34.42
CA MET A 1 -18.49 -9.18 -34.07
C MET A 1 -18.63 -10.38 -33.12
N GLY A 2 -17.65 -11.29 -33.04
CA GLY A 2 -17.68 -12.42 -32.07
C GLY A 2 -17.43 -12.04 -30.60
N ASP A 3 -16.59 -11.04 -30.31
CA ASP A 3 -16.29 -10.63 -28.91
C ASP A 3 -17.51 -10.09 -28.16
N VAL A 4 -18.33 -9.25 -28.81
CA VAL A 4 -19.51 -8.62 -28.16
C VAL A 4 -20.54 -9.67 -27.72
N LEU A 5 -20.68 -10.75 -28.49
CA LEU A 5 -21.61 -11.85 -28.19
C LEU A 5 -21.11 -12.73 -27.02
N ALA A 6 -19.80 -12.85 -26.85
CA ALA A 6 -19.20 -13.60 -25.75
C ALA A 6 -19.42 -12.90 -24.40
N TYR A 7 -19.16 -11.57 -24.35
CA TYR A 7 -19.42 -10.76 -23.16
C TYR A 7 -20.90 -10.72 -22.78
N GLU A 8 -21.80 -10.69 -23.77
CA GLU A 8 -23.24 -10.69 -23.52
C GLU A 8 -23.72 -12.02 -22.91
N ALA A 9 -23.20 -13.16 -23.38
CA ALA A 9 -23.54 -14.46 -22.81
C ALA A 9 -23.07 -14.59 -21.36
N GLU A 10 -21.88 -14.09 -21.03
CA GLU A 10 -21.34 -14.05 -19.67
C GLU A 10 -22.21 -13.17 -18.75
N LEU A 11 -22.59 -11.98 -19.19
CA LEU A 11 -23.46 -11.07 -18.43
C LEU A 11 -24.83 -11.70 -18.13
N LEU A 12 -25.45 -12.35 -19.11
CA LEU A 12 -26.71 -13.06 -18.91
C LEU A 12 -26.55 -14.25 -17.95
N GLY A 13 -25.38 -14.89 -17.93
CA GLY A 13 -25.01 -15.90 -16.94
C GLY A 13 -24.95 -15.35 -15.52
N LEU A 14 -24.32 -14.19 -15.32
CA LEU A 14 -24.23 -13.51 -14.02
C LEU A 14 -25.59 -13.08 -13.49
N VAL A 15 -26.46 -12.57 -14.37
CA VAL A 15 -27.83 -12.18 -14.01
C VAL A 15 -28.62 -13.40 -13.56
N ARG A 16 -28.52 -14.52 -14.28
CA ARG A 16 -29.17 -15.77 -13.89
C ARG A 16 -28.69 -16.26 -12.53
N GLU A 17 -27.37 -16.27 -12.29
CA GLU A 17 -26.78 -16.67 -11.01
C GLU A 17 -27.33 -15.85 -9.84
N TYR A 18 -27.43 -14.52 -10.03
CA TYR A 18 -28.01 -13.65 -9.00
C TYR A 18 -29.49 -13.94 -8.76
N LEU A 19 -30.28 -14.16 -9.81
CA LEU A 19 -31.71 -14.48 -9.69
C LEU A 19 -31.94 -15.83 -9.00
N ASP A 20 -31.09 -16.83 -9.29
CA ASP A 20 -31.08 -18.14 -8.62
C ASP A 20 -30.72 -17.97 -7.12
N PHE A 21 -29.68 -17.19 -6.80
CA PHE A 21 -29.29 -16.87 -5.42
C PHE A 21 -30.38 -16.11 -4.64
N ALA A 22 -31.10 -15.21 -5.31
CA ALA A 22 -32.17 -14.41 -4.70
C ALA A 22 -33.52 -15.15 -4.63
N GLU A 23 -33.56 -16.44 -4.98
CA GLU A 23 -34.76 -17.30 -4.94
C GLU A 23 -35.91 -16.80 -5.84
N PHE A 24 -35.60 -16.08 -6.92
CA PHE A 24 -36.60 -15.61 -7.90
C PHE A 24 -36.94 -16.68 -8.94
N GLU A 25 -37.44 -17.84 -8.48
CA GLU A 25 -37.63 -19.04 -9.29
C GLU A 25 -38.46 -18.83 -10.56
N GLU A 26 -39.57 -18.10 -10.46
CA GLU A 26 -40.45 -17.83 -11.60
C GLU A 26 -39.77 -16.91 -12.62
N THR A 27 -39.05 -15.90 -12.12
CA THR A 27 -38.27 -14.98 -12.94
C THR A 27 -37.16 -15.70 -13.70
N VAL A 28 -36.46 -16.65 -13.07
CA VAL A 28 -35.41 -17.46 -13.71
C VAL A 28 -35.99 -18.31 -14.84
N LYS A 29 -37.16 -18.93 -14.64
CA LYS A 29 -37.83 -19.75 -15.67
C LYS A 29 -38.20 -18.92 -16.89
N ILE A 30 -38.80 -17.74 -16.67
CA ILE A 30 -39.17 -16.81 -17.74
C ILE A 30 -37.92 -16.28 -18.45
N PHE A 31 -36.92 -15.83 -17.69
CA PHE A 31 -35.65 -15.31 -18.21
C PHE A 31 -34.93 -16.34 -19.09
N THR A 32 -34.80 -17.57 -18.61
CA THR A 32 -34.17 -18.67 -19.37
C THR A 32 -34.93 -18.98 -20.65
N LYS A 33 -36.26 -18.92 -20.63
CA LYS A 33 -37.12 -19.13 -21.81
C LYS A 33 -36.93 -18.01 -22.83
N GLU A 34 -36.88 -16.76 -22.39
CA GLU A 34 -36.68 -15.60 -23.25
C GLU A 34 -35.28 -15.60 -23.90
N CYS A 35 -34.21 -15.91 -23.14
CA CYS A 35 -32.86 -16.04 -23.68
C CYS A 35 -32.80 -17.09 -24.80
N LYS A 36 -33.48 -18.23 -24.64
CA LYS A 36 -33.58 -19.27 -25.68
C LYS A 36 -34.33 -18.79 -26.92
N ILE A 37 -35.47 -18.11 -26.76
CA ILE A 37 -36.27 -17.58 -27.87
C ILE A 37 -35.48 -16.54 -28.68
N LYS A 38 -34.68 -15.71 -28.00
CA LYS A 38 -33.86 -14.66 -28.63
C LYS A 38 -32.54 -15.18 -29.23
N GLY A 39 -32.29 -16.49 -29.22
CA GLY A 39 -31.07 -17.08 -29.78
C GLY A 39 -29.80 -16.74 -28.99
N LYS A 40 -29.92 -16.39 -27.70
CA LYS A 40 -28.81 -16.07 -26.80
C LYS A 40 -28.59 -17.24 -25.84
N PRO A 41 -27.81 -18.27 -26.23
CA PRO A 41 -27.58 -19.42 -25.37
C PRO A 41 -26.80 -18.98 -24.14
N LEU A 42 -27.41 -19.18 -22.97
CA LEU A 42 -26.71 -19.00 -21.69
C LEU A 42 -25.50 -19.94 -21.66
N PRO A 43 -24.36 -19.50 -21.10
CA PRO A 43 -23.21 -20.36 -20.87
C PRO A 43 -23.68 -21.63 -20.17
N LYS A 44 -23.29 -22.81 -20.70
CA LYS A 44 -23.48 -24.06 -19.96
C LYS A 44 -22.84 -23.88 -18.59
N PRO A 45 -23.50 -24.31 -17.49
CA PRO A 45 -22.93 -24.16 -16.18
C PRO A 45 -21.59 -24.90 -16.16
N ALA A 46 -20.48 -24.17 -16.14
CA ALA A 46 -19.19 -24.71 -15.76
C ALA A 46 -19.30 -25.06 -14.27
N GLY A 47 -19.85 -26.24 -13.96
CA GLY A 47 -19.82 -26.83 -12.62
C GLY A 47 -20.67 -26.19 -11.51
N PHE A 48 -21.64 -25.31 -11.80
CA PHE A 48 -22.42 -24.64 -10.75
C PHE A 48 -23.88 -25.10 -10.57
N SER A 49 -24.45 -25.92 -11.45
CA SER A 49 -25.80 -26.50 -11.22
C SER A 49 -25.83 -27.63 -10.15
N SER A 50 -24.82 -27.70 -9.28
CA SER A 50 -24.62 -28.80 -8.33
C SER A 50 -24.10 -28.32 -6.96
N ARG A 51 -24.23 -27.04 -6.59
CA ARG A 51 -23.83 -26.62 -5.22
C ARG A 51 -24.99 -26.56 -4.23
N ASP A 52 -26.18 -26.12 -4.64
CA ASP A 52 -27.35 -26.18 -3.75
C ASP A 52 -27.76 -27.62 -3.42
N SER A 53 -27.61 -28.53 -4.39
CA SER A 53 -27.83 -29.96 -4.17
C SER A 53 -26.69 -30.66 -3.40
N LYS A 54 -25.52 -30.03 -3.20
CA LYS A 54 -24.37 -30.63 -2.48
C LYS A 54 -24.14 -30.05 -1.08
N ALA A 55 -24.57 -28.82 -0.79
CA ALA A 55 -24.41 -28.22 0.54
C ALA A 55 -25.22 -28.96 1.62
N LEU A 56 -26.44 -29.38 1.30
CA LEU A 56 -27.30 -30.18 2.18
C LEU A 56 -26.74 -31.60 2.44
N PRO A 57 -26.31 -32.36 1.42
CA PRO A 57 -25.58 -33.62 1.62
C PRO A 57 -24.30 -33.45 2.42
N VAL A 58 -23.46 -32.47 2.09
CA VAL A 58 -22.18 -32.24 2.80
C VAL A 58 -22.41 -31.87 4.26
N GLN A 59 -23.40 -31.02 4.56
CA GLN A 59 -23.78 -30.72 5.93
C GLN A 59 -24.23 -31.98 6.68
N LYS A 60 -25.05 -32.81 6.04
CA LYS A 60 -25.51 -34.08 6.61
C LYS A 60 -24.34 -35.05 6.84
N ASP A 61 -23.44 -35.19 5.88
CA ASP A 61 -22.28 -36.07 5.93
C ASP A 61 -21.29 -35.63 7.05
N LEU A 62 -21.06 -34.33 7.20
CA LEU A 62 -20.26 -33.77 8.30
C LEU A 62 -20.91 -34.04 9.67
N LEU A 63 -22.22 -33.88 9.79
CA LEU A 63 -22.94 -34.16 11.03
C LEU A 63 -22.94 -35.66 11.36
N THR A 64 -23.10 -36.53 10.37
CA THR A 64 -23.04 -37.99 10.55
C THR A 64 -21.63 -38.44 10.93
N ALA A 65 -20.57 -37.89 10.30
CA ALA A 65 -19.19 -38.19 10.69
C ALA A 65 -18.88 -37.71 12.12
N PHE A 66 -19.46 -36.58 12.56
CA PHE A 66 -19.36 -36.09 13.93
C PHE A 66 -20.05 -37.02 14.94
N GLU A 67 -21.26 -37.52 14.63
CA GLU A 67 -22.01 -38.46 15.45
C GLU A 67 -21.31 -39.82 15.58
N ASN A 68 -20.77 -40.34 14.48
CA ASN A 68 -20.12 -41.65 14.43
C ASN A 68 -18.67 -41.61 14.96
N GLY A 69 -18.12 -40.42 15.21
CA GLY A 69 -16.74 -40.23 15.66
C GLY A 69 -15.70 -40.54 14.58
N GLU A 70 -16.04 -40.37 13.31
CA GLU A 70 -15.19 -40.61 12.15
C GLU A 70 -14.24 -39.43 11.89
N GLN A 71 -13.21 -39.29 12.73
CA GLN A 71 -12.30 -38.14 12.74
C GLN A 71 -11.67 -37.83 11.37
N LYS A 72 -11.15 -38.83 10.67
CA LYS A 72 -10.44 -38.64 9.39
C LYS A 72 -11.39 -38.14 8.29
N VAL A 73 -12.56 -38.76 8.18
CA VAL A 73 -13.60 -38.39 7.20
C VAL A 73 -14.10 -36.98 7.49
N PHE A 74 -14.35 -36.66 8.77
CA PHE A 74 -14.80 -35.33 9.18
C PHE A 74 -13.81 -34.24 8.78
N PHE A 75 -12.54 -34.36 9.16
CA PHE A 75 -11.56 -33.30 8.89
C PHE A 75 -11.19 -33.19 7.40
N GLN A 76 -11.28 -34.28 6.63
CA GLN A 76 -11.16 -34.23 5.18
C GLN A 76 -12.29 -33.38 4.56
N LEU A 77 -13.54 -33.64 4.95
CA LEU A 77 -14.69 -32.86 4.50
C LEU A 77 -14.64 -31.40 5.01
N TRP A 78 -14.15 -31.19 6.23
CA TRP A 78 -13.96 -29.87 6.82
C TRP A 78 -12.98 -29.03 6.01
N GLU A 79 -11.80 -29.57 5.67
CA GLU A 79 -10.78 -28.87 4.88
C GLU A 79 -11.20 -28.65 3.42
N GLU A 80 -11.95 -29.58 2.82
CA GLU A 80 -12.44 -29.46 1.44
C GLU A 80 -13.54 -28.38 1.31
N HIS A 81 -14.44 -28.32 2.30
CA HIS A 81 -15.65 -27.51 2.19
C HIS A 81 -15.62 -26.19 2.97
N ILE A 82 -14.72 -26.02 3.93
CA ILE A 82 -14.56 -24.78 4.69
C ILE A 82 -13.25 -24.11 4.27
N SER A 83 -13.34 -22.92 3.70
CA SER A 83 -12.18 -22.18 3.21
C SER A 83 -11.21 -21.86 4.36
N SER A 84 -9.90 -22.06 4.14
CA SER A 84 -8.82 -21.69 5.08
C SER A 84 -8.89 -20.22 5.51
N SER A 85 -9.34 -19.32 4.63
CA SER A 85 -9.53 -17.90 4.95
C SER A 85 -10.56 -17.62 6.06
N VAL A 86 -11.56 -18.49 6.24
CA VAL A 86 -12.56 -18.41 7.32
C VAL A 86 -12.03 -19.07 8.59
N GLN A 87 -11.28 -20.17 8.45
CA GLN A 87 -10.63 -20.86 9.58
C GLN A 87 -9.59 -19.97 10.27
N ASP A 88 -8.82 -19.18 9.51
CA ASP A 88 -7.68 -18.43 10.06
C ASP A 88 -8.06 -17.02 10.56
N ASN A 89 -9.16 -16.42 10.08
CA ASN A 89 -9.52 -15.03 10.39
C ASN A 89 -10.78 -14.88 11.28
N GLU A 90 -11.59 -15.93 11.45
CA GLU A 90 -12.81 -15.85 12.26
C GLU A 90 -12.61 -16.53 13.64
N PRO A 91 -12.66 -15.78 14.76
CA PRO A 91 -12.45 -16.36 16.08
C PRO A 91 -13.50 -17.41 16.44
N VAL A 92 -14.71 -17.30 15.90
CA VAL A 92 -15.80 -18.28 16.10
C VAL A 92 -15.46 -19.63 15.46
N ALA A 93 -14.87 -19.62 14.26
CA ALA A 93 -14.45 -20.82 13.55
C ALA A 93 -13.29 -21.53 14.28
N GLN A 94 -12.29 -20.76 14.73
CA GLN A 94 -11.15 -21.29 15.49
C GLN A 94 -11.56 -21.96 16.80
N LYS A 95 -12.46 -21.31 17.55
CA LYS A 95 -13.00 -21.89 18.78
C LYS A 95 -13.75 -23.19 18.52
N LEU A 96 -14.58 -23.22 17.47
CA LEU A 96 -15.35 -24.42 17.11
C LEU A 96 -14.42 -25.57 16.69
N GLU A 97 -13.43 -25.31 15.83
CA GLU A 97 -12.42 -26.29 15.41
C GLU A 97 -11.68 -26.89 16.60
N PHE A 98 -11.29 -26.06 17.58
CA PHE A 98 -10.66 -26.53 18.81
C PHE A 98 -11.55 -27.50 19.61
N TYR A 99 -12.83 -27.18 19.80
CA TYR A 99 -13.77 -28.08 20.48
C TYR A 99 -14.06 -29.37 19.70
N LEU A 100 -14.08 -29.32 18.36
CA LEU A 100 -14.23 -30.51 17.51
C LEU A 100 -13.02 -31.45 17.68
N HIS A 101 -11.81 -30.91 17.73
CA HIS A 101 -10.61 -31.69 18.03
C HIS A 101 -10.64 -32.33 19.41
N ILE A 102 -11.16 -31.63 20.44
CA ILE A 102 -11.38 -32.22 21.77
C ILE A 102 -12.39 -33.36 21.70
N HIS A 103 -13.54 -33.16 21.04
CA HIS A 103 -14.58 -34.18 20.89
C HIS A 103 -14.01 -35.46 20.26
N PHE A 104 -13.28 -35.36 19.15
CA PHE A 104 -12.71 -36.55 18.52
C PHE A 104 -11.64 -37.23 19.37
N ALA A 105 -10.84 -36.47 20.13
CA ALA A 105 -9.85 -37.01 21.05
C ALA A 105 -10.47 -37.76 22.24
N THR A 106 -11.62 -37.30 22.75
CA THR A 106 -12.32 -37.90 23.89
C THR A 106 -13.43 -38.87 23.49
N TYR A 107 -13.79 -38.94 22.21
CA TYR A 107 -14.91 -39.75 21.69
C TYR A 107 -14.85 -41.23 22.12
N LEU A 108 -13.68 -41.87 21.98
CA LEU A 108 -13.52 -43.27 22.37
C LEU A 108 -13.67 -43.47 23.88
N LEU A 109 -13.25 -42.50 24.70
CA LEU A 109 -13.40 -42.55 26.16
C LEU A 109 -14.87 -42.40 26.59
N LYS A 110 -15.68 -41.68 25.80
CA LYS A 110 -17.09 -41.43 26.07
C LYS A 110 -18.00 -42.57 25.60
N HIS A 111 -17.71 -43.17 24.45
CA HIS A 111 -18.57 -44.17 23.80
C HIS A 111 -18.12 -45.63 23.97
N SER A 112 -16.95 -45.88 24.58
CA SER A 112 -16.53 -47.26 24.91
C SER A 112 -17.28 -47.78 26.13
N MET A 113 -18.17 -48.76 25.95
CA MET A 113 -18.79 -49.54 27.03
C MET A 113 -17.83 -50.55 27.69
N GLY A 114 -16.50 -50.36 27.56
CA GLY A 114 -15.44 -51.29 27.97
C GLY A 114 -14.04 -50.63 27.90
N LYS A 115 -12.95 -51.42 27.93
CA LYS A 115 -11.59 -50.88 27.71
C LYS A 115 -11.49 -50.39 26.25
N PRO A 116 -11.24 -49.10 25.99
CA PRO A 116 -11.04 -48.61 24.63
C PRO A 116 -9.80 -49.27 24.02
N ASP A 117 -9.83 -49.47 22.71
CA ASP A 117 -8.64 -49.87 21.96
C ASP A 117 -7.54 -48.82 22.20
N LYS A 118 -6.46 -49.24 22.88
CA LYS A 118 -5.37 -48.35 23.28
C LYS A 118 -4.68 -47.75 22.05
N ALA A 119 -4.54 -48.52 20.97
CA ALA A 119 -3.89 -48.05 19.76
C ALA A 119 -4.72 -46.94 19.09
N ALA A 120 -6.03 -47.14 18.96
CA ALA A 120 -6.93 -46.13 18.39
C ALA A 120 -7.04 -44.86 19.27
N LEU A 121 -6.98 -45.00 20.60
CA LEU A 121 -6.95 -43.86 21.52
C LEU A 121 -5.63 -43.08 21.41
N GLU A 122 -4.49 -43.76 21.35
CA GLU A 122 -3.18 -43.14 21.15
C GLU A 122 -3.10 -42.41 19.80
N GLU A 123 -3.68 -42.97 18.73
CA GLU A 123 -3.75 -42.33 17.41
C GLU A 123 -4.53 -41.00 17.48
N ARG A 124 -5.72 -41.01 18.10
CA ARG A 124 -6.56 -39.80 18.24
C ARG A 124 -5.90 -38.72 19.11
N ILE A 125 -5.26 -39.14 20.21
CA ILE A 125 -4.48 -38.24 21.06
C ILE A 125 -3.29 -37.65 20.28
N SER A 126 -2.63 -38.45 19.44
CA SER A 126 -1.50 -37.99 18.61
C SER A 126 -1.94 -36.95 17.58
N HIS A 127 -3.10 -37.15 16.94
CA HIS A 127 -3.69 -36.14 16.07
C HIS A 127 -4.02 -34.83 16.82
N PHE A 128 -4.53 -34.93 18.04
CA PHE A 128 -4.81 -33.75 18.85
C PHE A 128 -3.51 -33.02 19.27
N LYS A 129 -2.45 -33.76 19.64
CA LYS A 129 -1.12 -33.18 19.91
C LYS A 129 -0.58 -32.40 18.70
N ALA A 130 -0.62 -33.00 17.52
CA ALA A 130 -0.18 -32.34 16.29
C ALA A 130 -0.97 -31.06 15.99
N TYR A 131 -2.28 -31.05 16.28
CA TYR A 131 -3.10 -29.85 16.16
C TYR A 131 -2.68 -28.75 17.16
N LEU A 132 -2.45 -29.10 18.43
CA LEU A 132 -2.03 -28.15 19.47
C LEU A 132 -0.67 -27.50 19.14
N GLU A 133 0.24 -28.24 18.49
CA GLU A 133 1.56 -27.75 18.07
C GLU A 133 1.51 -26.87 16.81
N THR A 134 0.42 -26.93 16.04
CA THR A 134 0.25 -26.20 14.77
C THR A 134 -0.82 -25.11 14.90
N LYS A 135 -2.02 -25.32 14.34
CA LYS A 135 -3.11 -24.33 14.31
C LYS A 135 -3.61 -23.98 15.71
N GLY A 136 -3.60 -24.95 16.63
CA GLY A 136 -4.02 -24.77 18.01
C GLY A 136 -3.06 -23.92 18.85
N ALA A 137 -1.84 -23.63 18.41
CA ALA A 137 -0.85 -22.93 19.24
C ALA A 137 -1.29 -21.49 19.61
N ALA A 138 -1.95 -20.79 18.69
CA ALA A 138 -2.42 -19.41 18.89
C ALA A 138 -3.49 -19.29 19.99
N LEU A 139 -4.25 -20.37 20.23
CA LEU A 139 -5.35 -20.39 21.20
C LEU A 139 -4.87 -20.58 22.66
N SER A 140 -3.57 -20.81 22.87
CA SER A 140 -2.96 -20.99 24.20
C SER A 140 -3.05 -19.75 25.08
N GLN A 141 -3.23 -18.58 24.48
CA GLN A 141 -3.42 -17.30 25.16
C GLN A 141 -4.85 -17.11 25.68
N THR A 142 -5.80 -17.99 25.32
CA THR A 142 -7.19 -17.92 25.78
C THR A 142 -7.34 -18.75 27.05
N THR A 143 -7.70 -18.09 28.15
CA THR A 143 -7.85 -18.72 29.48
C THR A 143 -8.84 -19.89 29.50
N GLU A 144 -9.87 -19.83 28.65
CA GLU A 144 -10.86 -20.90 28.43
C GLU A 144 -10.23 -22.21 27.94
N PHE A 145 -9.17 -22.15 27.11
CA PHE A 145 -8.60 -23.33 26.46
C PHE A 145 -7.41 -23.94 27.18
N LEU A 146 -6.79 -23.18 28.08
CA LEU A 146 -5.56 -23.57 28.78
C LEU A 146 -5.63 -24.97 29.46
N PRO A 147 -6.74 -25.36 30.13
CA PRO A 147 -6.82 -26.69 30.74
C PRO A 147 -6.72 -27.85 29.74
N PHE A 148 -7.14 -27.65 28.48
CA PHE A 148 -7.20 -28.71 27.48
C PHE A 148 -5.85 -29.00 26.82
N TYR A 149 -4.83 -28.14 26.98
CA TYR A 149 -3.46 -28.45 26.55
C TYR A 149 -2.82 -29.57 27.39
N ALA A 150 -3.32 -29.79 28.61
CA ALA A 150 -2.89 -30.90 29.46
C ALA A 150 -3.60 -32.22 29.10
N LEU A 151 -4.72 -32.18 28.37
CA LEU A 151 -5.54 -33.34 28.04
C LEU A 151 -4.75 -34.51 27.42
N PRO A 152 -3.81 -34.31 26.47
CA PRO A 152 -3.02 -35.40 25.89
C PRO A 152 -2.04 -36.09 26.85
N PHE A 153 -1.81 -35.50 28.02
CA PHE A 153 -0.83 -35.95 29.01
C PHE A 153 -1.49 -36.50 30.28
N VAL A 154 -2.82 -36.35 30.41
CA VAL A 154 -3.56 -36.85 31.57
C VAL A 154 -3.84 -38.35 31.37
N PRO A 155 -3.37 -39.24 32.27
CA PRO A 155 -3.52 -40.69 32.12
C PRO A 155 -4.98 -41.17 32.10
N ASN A 156 -5.87 -40.44 32.78
CA ASN A 156 -7.31 -40.73 32.77
C ASN A 156 -8.12 -39.42 32.79
N PRO A 157 -8.49 -38.89 31.62
CA PRO A 157 -9.27 -37.65 31.52
C PRO A 157 -10.67 -37.74 32.13
N MET A 158 -11.28 -38.94 32.20
CA MET A 158 -12.65 -39.16 32.69
C MET A 158 -12.84 -38.77 34.16
N VAL A 159 -11.79 -38.92 34.97
CA VAL A 159 -11.83 -38.71 36.42
C VAL A 159 -11.31 -37.33 36.83
N HIS A 160 -10.76 -36.57 35.89
CA HIS A 160 -10.13 -35.29 36.18
C HIS A 160 -11.19 -34.17 36.29
N PRO A 161 -11.22 -33.38 37.39
CA PRO A 161 -12.25 -32.37 37.62
C PRO A 161 -12.40 -31.36 36.47
N SER A 162 -11.28 -30.94 35.86
CA SER A 162 -11.27 -29.95 34.78
C SER A 162 -11.90 -30.43 33.46
N PHE A 163 -12.16 -31.74 33.30
CA PHE A 163 -12.70 -32.31 32.06
C PHE A 163 -14.09 -32.92 32.23
N LYS A 164 -14.67 -32.85 33.44
CA LYS A 164 -15.95 -33.48 33.78
C LYS A 164 -17.08 -33.07 32.83
N GLU A 165 -17.08 -31.81 32.38
CA GLU A 165 -18.10 -31.28 31.46
C GLU A 165 -18.02 -31.91 30.06
N LEU A 166 -16.82 -32.25 29.56
CA LEU A 166 -16.63 -32.87 28.23
C LEU A 166 -17.36 -34.21 28.08
N PHE A 167 -17.53 -34.92 29.20
CA PHE A 167 -18.14 -36.25 29.22
C PHE A 167 -19.65 -36.22 29.47
N GLN A 168 -20.25 -35.04 29.63
CA GLN A 168 -21.70 -34.90 29.73
C GLN A 168 -22.36 -34.93 28.34
N ASP A 169 -23.58 -35.47 28.25
CA ASP A 169 -24.34 -35.51 26.99
C ASP A 169 -24.79 -34.12 26.52
N SER A 170 -25.01 -33.21 27.46
CA SER A 170 -25.29 -31.79 27.21
C SER A 170 -24.18 -31.12 26.41
N TRP A 171 -22.90 -31.44 26.69
CA TRP A 171 -21.76 -30.85 26.00
C TRP A 171 -21.68 -31.26 24.52
N THR A 172 -21.87 -32.55 24.23
CA THR A 172 -21.88 -33.04 22.83
C THR A 172 -23.05 -32.48 22.04
N LEU A 173 -24.22 -32.33 22.67
CA LEU A 173 -25.41 -31.73 22.04
C LEU A 173 -25.21 -30.22 21.76
N ASP A 174 -24.60 -29.48 22.68
CA ASP A 174 -24.26 -28.06 22.47
C ASP A 174 -23.24 -27.92 21.33
N LEU A 175 -22.18 -28.73 21.33
CA LEU A 175 -21.18 -28.71 20.27
C LEU A 175 -21.78 -29.04 18.89
N ARG A 176 -22.66 -30.04 18.82
CA ARG A 176 -23.42 -30.37 17.60
C ARG A 176 -24.23 -29.17 17.11
N THR A 177 -24.98 -28.53 18.01
CA THR A 177 -25.85 -27.39 17.66
C THR A 177 -25.02 -26.21 17.13
N ARG A 178 -23.86 -25.96 17.75
CA ARG A 178 -22.90 -24.94 17.28
C ARG A 178 -22.33 -25.28 15.91
N LEU A 179 -21.96 -26.54 15.67
CA LEU A 179 -21.50 -27.04 14.38
C LEU A 179 -22.57 -26.87 13.29
N GLU A 180 -23.80 -27.30 13.56
CA GLU A 180 -24.91 -27.20 12.61
C GLU A 180 -25.23 -25.75 12.25
N LYS A 181 -25.26 -24.86 13.24
CA LYS A 181 -25.45 -23.42 13.04
C LYS A 181 -24.32 -22.82 12.20
N PHE A 182 -23.07 -23.18 12.50
CA PHE A 182 -21.90 -22.72 11.75
C PHE A 182 -21.96 -23.17 10.29
N LEU A 183 -22.20 -24.47 10.04
CA LEU A 183 -22.31 -25.01 8.68
C LEU A 183 -23.45 -24.34 7.91
N SER A 184 -24.58 -24.10 8.56
CA SER A 184 -25.73 -23.41 7.95
C SER A 184 -25.40 -21.99 7.50
N LEU A 185 -24.50 -21.29 8.20
CA LEU A 185 -24.09 -19.92 7.84
C LEU A 185 -22.97 -19.94 6.80
N THR A 186 -21.94 -20.76 7.01
CA THR A 186 -20.73 -20.79 6.19
C THR A 186 -20.97 -21.40 4.81
N LEU A 187 -21.76 -22.48 4.72
CA LEU A 187 -22.07 -23.12 3.44
C LEU A 187 -23.05 -22.29 2.60
N LYS A 188 -23.93 -21.49 3.24
CA LYS A 188 -24.82 -20.52 2.56
C LYS A 188 -24.07 -19.26 2.12
N ALA A 189 -23.16 -18.74 2.94
CA ALA A 189 -22.35 -17.57 2.61
C ALA A 189 -21.40 -17.80 1.42
N ARG A 190 -21.02 -19.05 1.13
CA ARG A 190 -20.19 -19.44 -0.03
C ARG A 190 -20.91 -19.28 -1.38
N GLN A 191 -22.19 -18.90 -1.37
CA GLN A 191 -23.02 -18.70 -2.56
C GLN A 191 -23.18 -17.23 -2.96
N THR A 192 -22.35 -16.30 -2.45
CA THR A 192 -22.46 -14.89 -2.86
C THR A 192 -22.26 -14.75 -4.38
N PRO A 193 -23.26 -14.23 -5.12
CA PRO A 193 -23.22 -14.21 -6.57
C PRO A 193 -22.15 -13.24 -7.05
N GLN A 194 -21.47 -13.60 -8.14
CA GLN A 194 -20.39 -12.79 -8.71
C GLN A 194 -20.80 -11.34 -8.98
N LEU A 195 -22.06 -11.11 -9.37
CA LEU A 195 -22.63 -9.77 -9.57
C LEU A 195 -22.56 -8.89 -8.30
N LEU A 196 -22.81 -9.48 -7.13
CA LEU A 196 -22.76 -8.76 -5.85
C LEU A 196 -21.32 -8.44 -5.45
N THR A 197 -20.38 -9.35 -5.76
CA THR A 197 -18.95 -9.15 -5.54
C THR A 197 -18.44 -8.00 -6.39
N LEU A 198 -18.74 -8.00 -7.69
CA LEU A 198 -18.38 -6.92 -8.62
C LEU A 198 -18.96 -5.56 -8.17
N PHE A 199 -20.21 -5.54 -7.69
CA PHE A 199 -20.82 -4.31 -7.18
C PHE A 199 -20.10 -3.76 -5.94
N LYS A 200 -19.74 -4.64 -4.99
CA LYS A 200 -19.01 -4.25 -3.77
C LYS A 200 -17.60 -3.75 -4.07
N GLU A 201 -16.88 -4.46 -4.94
CA GLU A 201 -15.52 -4.09 -5.36
C GLU A 201 -15.50 -2.74 -6.08
N ASN A 202 -16.45 -2.51 -6.99
CA ASN A 202 -16.53 -1.27 -7.74
C ASN A 202 -17.02 -0.09 -6.87
N GLY A 203 -17.93 -0.34 -5.92
CA GLY A 203 -18.38 0.66 -4.95
C GLY A 203 -17.27 1.15 -4.03
N GLN A 204 -16.42 0.23 -3.55
CA GLN A 204 -15.29 0.56 -2.70
C GLN A 204 -14.20 1.32 -3.48
N CYS A 205 -13.87 0.87 -4.69
CA CYS A 205 -12.90 1.54 -5.57
C CYS A 205 -13.33 2.97 -5.93
N ASN A 206 -14.62 3.17 -6.25
CA ASN A 206 -15.15 4.49 -6.56
C ASN A 206 -15.10 5.44 -5.36
N LYS A 207 -15.34 4.94 -4.14
CA LYS A 207 -15.25 5.74 -2.91
C LYS A 207 -13.82 6.20 -2.64
N GLU A 208 -12.85 5.31 -2.81
CA GLU A 208 -11.42 5.62 -2.65
C GLU A 208 -10.92 6.59 -3.72
N MET A 209 -11.33 6.41 -4.97
CA MET A 209 -11.02 7.32 -6.07
C MET A 209 -11.60 8.73 -5.83
N LEU A 210 -12.84 8.81 -5.33
CA LEU A 210 -13.50 10.10 -5.05
C LEU A 210 -12.86 10.82 -3.86
N GLN A 211 -12.43 10.08 -2.82
CA GLN A 211 -11.64 10.63 -1.72
C GLN A 211 -10.28 11.15 -2.19
N HIS A 212 -9.60 10.39 -3.07
CA HIS A 212 -8.33 10.81 -3.64
C HIS A 212 -8.45 12.08 -4.49
N LEU A 213 -9.48 12.17 -5.35
CA LEU A 213 -9.76 13.38 -6.13
C LEU A 213 -10.07 14.59 -5.23
N HIS A 214 -10.82 14.39 -4.14
CA HIS A 214 -11.10 15.44 -3.18
C HIS A 214 -9.82 15.95 -2.50
N GLN A 215 -8.95 15.03 -2.07
CA GLN A 215 -7.66 15.38 -1.46
C GLN A 215 -6.77 16.16 -2.44
N GLN A 216 -6.68 15.73 -3.70
CA GLN A 216 -5.92 16.44 -4.72
C GLN A 216 -6.46 17.86 -4.98
N LEU A 217 -7.78 18.04 -4.91
CA LEU A 217 -8.41 19.35 -5.07
C LEU A 217 -8.02 20.28 -3.90
N VAL A 218 -8.11 19.81 -2.66
CA VAL A 218 -7.71 20.59 -1.46
C VAL A 218 -6.23 20.96 -1.50
N GLU A 219 -5.35 20.05 -1.90
CA GLU A 219 -3.93 20.33 -2.03
C GLU A 219 -3.63 21.35 -3.13
N SER A 220 -4.34 21.27 -4.27
CA SER A 220 -4.21 22.22 -5.36
C SER A 220 -4.70 23.63 -4.97
N GLU A 221 -5.82 23.72 -4.23
CA GLU A 221 -6.30 24.97 -3.64
C GLU A 221 -5.28 25.57 -2.66
N HIS A 222 -4.67 24.75 -1.80
CA HIS A 222 -3.66 25.20 -0.86
C HIS A 222 -2.39 25.73 -1.55
N ARG A 223 -1.93 25.07 -2.61
CA ARG A 223 -0.83 25.55 -3.46
C ARG A 223 -1.18 26.88 -4.11
N THR A 224 -2.39 26.99 -4.67
CA THR A 224 -2.88 28.22 -5.32
C THR A 224 -2.95 29.38 -4.33
N MET A 225 -3.49 29.17 -3.13
CA MET A 225 -3.52 30.17 -2.05
C MET A 225 -2.11 30.62 -1.65
N THR A 226 -1.14 29.69 -1.62
CA THR A 226 0.26 30.02 -1.31
C THR A 226 0.89 30.88 -2.39
N TYR A 227 0.67 30.54 -3.66
CA TYR A 227 1.14 31.37 -4.78
C TYR A 227 0.49 32.76 -4.78
N LEU A 228 -0.81 32.85 -4.49
CA LEU A 228 -1.52 34.12 -4.41
C LEU A 228 -0.96 35.02 -3.28
N LYS A 229 -0.67 34.44 -2.10
CA LYS A 229 -0.04 35.18 -1.00
C LYS A 229 1.36 35.69 -1.38
N ARG A 230 2.17 34.86 -2.06
CA ARG A 230 3.50 35.27 -2.55
C ARG A 230 3.40 36.35 -3.61
N PHE A 231 2.45 36.23 -4.54
CA PHE A 231 2.19 37.23 -5.56
C PHE A 231 1.78 38.57 -4.95
N ASN A 232 0.83 38.57 -4.02
CA ASN A 232 0.40 39.81 -3.35
C ASN A 232 1.54 40.47 -2.57
N LYS A 233 2.39 39.68 -1.90
CA LYS A 233 3.59 40.19 -1.23
C LYS A 233 4.56 40.82 -2.21
N MET A 234 4.87 40.11 -3.30
CA MET A 234 5.75 40.60 -4.36
C MET A 234 5.20 41.88 -5.00
N GLN A 235 3.90 41.94 -5.26
CA GLN A 235 3.22 43.11 -5.80
C GLN A 235 3.34 44.30 -4.84
N ALA A 236 3.17 44.10 -3.53
CA ALA A 236 3.37 45.15 -2.54
C ALA A 236 4.82 45.64 -2.50
N ASP A 237 5.79 44.72 -2.57
CA ASP A 237 7.22 45.07 -2.61
C ASP A 237 7.58 45.88 -3.86
N TYR A 238 7.01 45.55 -5.03
CA TYR A 238 7.16 46.34 -6.25
C TYR A 238 6.57 47.74 -6.13
N HIS A 239 5.36 47.89 -5.58
CA HIS A 239 4.76 49.22 -5.37
C HIS A 239 5.58 50.06 -4.40
N ASN A 240 6.13 49.45 -3.34
CA ASN A 240 7.03 50.11 -2.41
C ASN A 240 8.31 50.60 -3.11
N LEU A 241 8.91 49.77 -3.96
CA LEU A 241 10.12 50.15 -4.72
C LEU A 241 9.87 51.30 -5.68
N ILE A 242 8.72 51.29 -6.39
CA ILE A 242 8.30 52.40 -7.26
C ILE A 242 8.17 53.68 -6.44
N GLY A 243 7.49 53.63 -5.29
CA GLY A 243 7.34 54.78 -4.41
C GLY A 243 8.68 55.35 -3.93
N VAL A 244 9.60 54.48 -3.49
CA VAL A 244 10.94 54.93 -3.06
C VAL A 244 11.76 55.49 -4.23
N THR A 245 11.63 54.91 -5.42
CA THR A 245 12.35 55.40 -6.61
C THR A 245 11.85 56.80 -7.00
N ALA A 246 10.54 57.03 -6.96
CA ALA A 246 9.97 58.37 -7.19
C ALA A 246 10.52 59.40 -6.18
N GLU A 247 10.49 59.07 -4.89
CA GLU A 247 11.01 59.95 -3.84
C GLU A 247 12.52 60.23 -3.98
N LEU A 248 13.32 59.24 -4.38
CA LEU A 248 14.74 59.42 -4.63
C LEU A 248 15.00 60.33 -5.83
N VAL A 249 14.20 60.24 -6.89
CA VAL A 249 14.27 61.13 -8.06
C VAL A 249 13.91 62.57 -7.66
N ASP A 250 12.83 62.77 -6.90
CA ASP A 250 12.44 64.09 -6.39
C ASP A 250 13.53 64.69 -5.48
N SER A 251 14.18 63.84 -4.68
CA SER A 251 15.28 64.24 -3.80
C SER A 251 16.52 64.65 -4.60
N LEU A 252 16.87 63.88 -5.64
CA LEU A 252 17.94 64.22 -6.58
C LEU A 252 17.69 65.56 -7.25
N GLU A 253 16.47 65.80 -7.75
CA GLU A 253 16.06 67.08 -8.34
C GLU A 253 16.20 68.24 -7.34
N ALA A 254 15.74 68.05 -6.10
CA ALA A 254 15.89 69.03 -5.02
C ALA A 254 17.36 69.34 -4.70
N THR A 255 18.25 68.34 -4.82
CA THR A 255 19.69 68.52 -4.58
C THR A 255 20.36 69.29 -5.70
N VAL A 256 19.98 69.03 -6.97
CA VAL A 256 20.40 69.83 -8.12
C VAL A 256 19.99 71.29 -7.96
N ASN A 257 18.83 71.54 -7.34
CA ASN A 257 18.33 72.87 -7.00
C ASN A 257 18.93 73.47 -5.71
N GLY A 258 19.96 72.85 -5.13
CA GLY A 258 20.73 73.39 -4.00
C GLY A 258 20.19 73.09 -2.61
N LYS A 259 19.17 72.23 -2.46
CA LYS A 259 18.69 71.77 -1.14
C LYS A 259 19.53 70.58 -0.66
N MET A 260 20.06 70.66 0.56
CA MET A 260 20.80 69.55 1.16
C MET A 260 19.86 68.40 1.56
N ILE A 261 20.28 67.16 1.29
CA ILE A 261 19.62 65.95 1.77
C ILE A 261 20.06 65.71 3.21
N THR A 262 19.10 65.50 4.13
CA THR A 262 19.39 65.18 5.52
C THR A 262 19.67 63.68 5.71
N PRO A 263 20.59 63.32 6.62
CA PRO A 263 20.91 61.91 6.91
C PRO A 263 19.72 61.14 7.49
N GLU A 264 18.83 61.79 8.24
CA GLU A 264 17.61 61.19 8.80
C GLU A 264 16.64 60.76 7.69
N TYR A 265 16.56 61.54 6.61
CA TYR A 265 15.75 61.22 5.45
C TYR A 265 16.30 59.98 4.72
N LEU A 266 17.61 59.92 4.49
CA LEU A 266 18.26 58.74 3.89
C LEU A 266 18.08 57.47 4.72
N GLN A 267 18.09 57.60 6.06
CA GLN A 267 17.82 56.49 6.96
C GLN A 267 16.39 55.97 6.80
N SER A 268 15.41 56.88 6.70
CA SER A 268 14.00 56.51 6.48
C SER A 268 13.78 55.78 5.15
N VAL A 269 14.48 56.21 4.09
CA VAL A 269 14.44 55.60 2.77
C VAL A 269 15.07 54.20 2.79
N CYS A 270 16.21 54.02 3.46
CA CYS A 270 16.85 52.72 3.62
C CYS A 270 15.95 51.73 4.40
N VAL A 271 15.31 52.18 5.48
CA VAL A 271 14.41 51.32 6.28
C VAL A 271 13.19 50.85 5.48
N ARG A 272 12.72 51.65 4.51
CA ARG A 272 11.60 51.30 3.63
C ARG A 272 12.00 50.42 2.45
N LEU A 273 13.21 50.61 1.91
CA LEU A 273 13.77 49.77 0.83
C LEU A 273 14.08 48.35 1.27
N PHE A 274 14.47 48.16 2.53
CA PHE A 274 14.91 46.86 3.03
C PHE A 274 13.89 46.21 3.97
N SER A 275 13.69 44.89 3.80
CA SER A 275 12.64 44.10 4.47
C SER A 275 12.71 44.11 6.01
N ASN A 276 11.69 43.56 6.68
CA ASN A 276 11.58 43.47 8.15
C ASN A 276 12.84 42.90 8.86
N GLN A 277 13.61 42.03 8.19
CA GLN A 277 14.83 41.44 8.77
C GLN A 277 16.05 42.38 8.72
N MET A 278 16.06 43.34 7.78
CA MET A 278 17.09 44.37 7.67
C MET A 278 16.82 45.62 8.52
N ARG A 279 15.55 45.87 8.91
CA ARG A 279 15.21 47.04 9.75
C ARG A 279 16.03 47.11 11.04
N GLN A 280 16.43 45.97 11.59
CA GLN A 280 17.17 45.92 12.85
C GLN A 280 18.69 46.07 12.67
N SER A 281 19.28 45.50 11.62
CA SER A 281 20.74 45.51 11.39
C SER A 281 21.25 46.76 10.68
N VAL A 282 20.44 47.33 9.80
CA VAL A 282 20.78 48.49 8.95
C VAL A 282 20.57 49.80 9.73
N ALA A 283 19.51 49.89 10.54
CA ALA A 283 19.15 51.14 11.22
C ALA A 283 20.15 51.57 12.32
N HIS A 284 20.91 50.64 12.90
CA HIS A 284 21.82 50.92 14.02
C HIS A 284 23.31 51.01 13.63
N SER A 285 23.68 50.74 12.36
CA SER A 285 25.10 50.53 11.99
C SER A 285 25.60 51.35 10.80
N ILE A 286 24.82 52.30 10.29
CA ILE A 286 25.18 53.09 9.09
C ILE A 286 25.49 54.53 9.48
N ASP A 287 26.74 54.93 9.26
CA ASP A 287 27.18 56.32 9.30
C ASP A 287 26.98 56.94 7.91
N PHE A 288 25.93 57.75 7.77
CA PHE A 288 25.58 58.44 6.53
C PHE A 288 26.49 59.64 6.20
N THR A 289 27.39 60.02 7.11
CA THR A 289 28.33 61.13 6.89
C THR A 289 29.57 60.74 6.08
N ARG A 290 29.80 59.43 5.85
CA ARG A 290 30.93 58.90 5.09
C ARG A 290 30.52 58.34 3.71
N PRO A 291 31.06 58.87 2.59
CA PRO A 291 30.77 58.38 1.24
C PRO A 291 31.09 56.89 1.07
N GLY A 292 30.19 56.13 0.42
CA GLY A 292 30.44 54.74 -0.01
C GLY A 292 30.09 53.63 0.99
N THR A 293 29.82 53.94 2.26
CA THR A 293 29.53 52.93 3.31
C THR A 293 28.23 52.16 3.07
N VAL A 294 27.20 52.83 2.53
CA VAL A 294 25.90 52.24 2.21
C VAL A 294 26.02 51.25 1.05
N SER A 295 26.68 51.65 -0.04
CA SER A 295 26.83 50.82 -1.24
C SER A 295 27.57 49.50 -0.94
N ILE A 296 28.64 49.55 -0.15
CA ILE A 296 29.43 48.36 0.22
C ILE A 296 28.60 47.41 1.09
N LYS A 297 27.90 47.91 2.11
CA LYS A 297 27.08 47.06 2.99
C LYS A 297 25.86 46.47 2.29
N VAL A 298 25.23 47.22 1.38
CA VAL A 298 24.14 46.72 0.53
C VAL A 298 24.65 45.65 -0.43
N TRP A 299 25.81 45.84 -1.05
CA TRP A 299 26.46 44.83 -1.89
C TRP A 299 26.77 43.53 -1.12
N VAL A 300 27.42 43.66 0.03
CA VAL A 300 27.77 42.52 0.90
C VAL A 300 26.52 41.77 1.38
N PHE A 301 25.40 42.48 1.57
CA PHE A 301 24.13 41.86 1.95
C PHE A 301 23.39 41.21 0.78
N LEU A 302 23.35 41.84 -0.40
CA LEU A 302 22.81 41.23 -1.62
C LEU A 302 23.55 39.92 -1.95
N GLN A 303 24.85 39.87 -1.68
CA GLN A 303 25.66 38.65 -1.79
C GLN A 303 25.27 37.56 -0.76
N LYS A 304 24.75 37.96 0.41
CA LYS A 304 24.20 37.03 1.43
C LYS A 304 22.75 36.59 1.13
N MET A 305 22.03 37.34 0.30
CA MET A 305 20.62 37.11 -0.06
C MET A 305 20.42 36.28 -1.33
N GLN A 306 21.48 35.80 -1.98
CA GLN A 306 21.35 34.84 -3.07
C GLN A 306 20.98 33.48 -2.48
N ASP A 307 19.69 33.29 -2.23
CA ASP A 307 19.06 32.04 -1.81
C ASP A 307 19.53 30.90 -2.72
N VAL A 308 20.14 29.90 -2.08
CA VAL A 308 20.60 28.60 -2.60
C VAL A 308 21.15 28.58 -4.04
N PRO A 309 22.47 28.40 -4.26
CA PRO A 309 23.08 28.41 -5.59
C PRO A 309 22.35 27.50 -6.58
N LEU A 310 21.91 28.05 -7.71
CA LEU A 310 21.31 27.26 -8.79
C LEU A 310 22.36 26.30 -9.36
N LEU A 311 22.03 25.00 -9.41
CA LEU A 311 22.91 24.00 -10.00
C LEU A 311 22.87 24.07 -11.53
N PRO A 312 24.00 23.92 -12.24
CA PRO A 312 24.04 23.99 -13.72
C PRO A 312 23.09 22.99 -14.37
N SER A 313 22.38 23.38 -15.43
CA SER A 313 21.52 22.47 -16.19
C SER A 313 22.33 21.32 -16.82
N LEU A 314 21.69 20.16 -16.99
CA LEU A 314 22.30 18.97 -17.60
C LEU A 314 21.73 18.73 -18.99
N ASP A 315 22.55 18.17 -19.88
CA ASP A 315 22.13 17.62 -21.15
C ASP A 315 21.64 16.17 -20.94
N TYR A 316 20.33 16.02 -20.73
CA TYR A 316 19.70 14.73 -20.42
C TYR A 316 19.70 13.76 -21.60
N GLU A 317 19.69 14.25 -22.85
CA GLU A 317 19.73 13.39 -24.03
C GLU A 317 21.10 12.75 -24.20
N LYS A 318 22.16 13.55 -24.07
CA LYS A 318 23.52 13.01 -24.04
C LYS A 318 23.72 12.05 -22.87
N LEU A 319 23.21 12.41 -21.69
CA LEU A 319 23.38 11.59 -20.49
C LEU A 319 22.68 10.23 -20.62
N LYS A 320 21.44 10.18 -21.13
CA LYS A 320 20.72 8.93 -21.40
C LYS A 320 21.47 8.08 -22.44
N LYS A 321 21.96 8.69 -23.52
CA LYS A 321 22.78 8.01 -24.53
C LYS A 321 24.02 7.38 -23.91
N ASP A 322 24.78 8.13 -23.11
CA ASP A 322 26.00 7.65 -22.46
C ASP A 322 25.70 6.56 -21.42
N LEU A 323 24.58 6.64 -20.71
CA LEU A 323 24.12 5.58 -19.78
C LEU A 323 23.74 4.28 -20.49
N VAL A 324 23.24 4.34 -21.73
CA VAL A 324 22.88 3.14 -22.50
C VAL A 324 24.08 2.57 -23.24
N THR A 325 24.81 3.39 -23.99
CA THR A 325 25.87 2.95 -24.92
C THR A 325 27.28 2.99 -24.32
N GLY A 326 27.48 3.68 -23.20
CA GLY A 326 28.80 3.82 -22.58
C GLY A 326 29.38 2.51 -22.03
N ASN A 327 30.67 2.54 -21.71
CA ASN A 327 31.31 1.45 -20.98
C ASN A 327 30.89 1.44 -19.50
N ASP A 328 31.12 0.34 -18.80
CA ASP A 328 30.65 0.16 -17.41
C ASP A 328 31.23 1.21 -16.45
N ARG A 329 32.48 1.65 -16.69
CA ARG A 329 33.12 2.69 -15.87
C ARG A 329 32.42 4.04 -16.02
N LEU A 330 32.11 4.45 -17.25
CA LEU A 330 31.37 5.68 -17.53
C LEU A 330 29.96 5.61 -16.93
N LYS A 331 29.26 4.51 -17.13
CA LYS A 331 27.93 4.25 -16.55
C LYS A 331 27.95 4.40 -15.02
N ALA A 332 28.90 3.76 -14.35
CA ALA A 332 29.03 3.83 -12.90
C ALA A 332 29.26 5.27 -12.40
N PHE A 333 30.17 6.02 -13.05
CA PHE A 333 30.43 7.41 -12.66
C PHE A 333 29.25 8.34 -12.91
N LEU A 334 28.53 8.18 -14.02
CA LEU A 334 27.34 8.96 -14.31
C LEU A 334 26.23 8.68 -13.28
N LEU A 335 25.97 7.42 -12.98
CA LEU A 335 24.98 7.04 -11.95
C LEU A 335 25.37 7.57 -10.57
N GLN A 336 26.65 7.50 -10.21
CA GLN A 336 27.17 8.06 -8.97
C GLN A 336 26.98 9.59 -8.92
N ALA A 337 27.33 10.30 -9.99
CA ALA A 337 27.21 11.75 -10.09
C ALA A 337 25.75 12.21 -10.01
N LEU A 338 24.84 11.52 -10.70
CA LEU A 338 23.40 11.78 -10.63
C LEU A 338 22.85 11.59 -9.22
N ARG A 339 23.25 10.50 -8.54
CA ARG A 339 22.87 10.23 -7.15
C ARG A 339 23.40 11.31 -6.23
N TRP A 340 24.68 11.64 -6.35
CA TRP A 340 25.31 12.70 -5.56
C TRP A 340 24.57 14.01 -5.73
N ARG A 341 24.36 14.46 -6.97
CA ARG A 341 23.65 15.70 -7.26
C ARG A 341 22.26 15.78 -6.59
N LEU A 342 21.54 14.66 -6.45
CA LEU A 342 20.27 14.60 -5.72
C LEU A 342 20.42 14.56 -4.19
N THR A 343 21.39 13.79 -3.69
CA THR A 343 21.57 13.56 -2.24
C THR A 343 22.37 14.68 -1.54
N THR A 344 23.25 15.38 -2.25
CA THR A 344 24.08 16.45 -1.70
C THR A 344 23.51 17.84 -1.93
N SER A 345 22.41 17.98 -2.68
CA SER A 345 21.69 19.25 -2.79
C SER A 345 21.09 19.62 -1.43
N TYR A 346 20.92 20.92 -1.18
CA TYR A 346 20.28 21.43 0.02
C TYR A 346 18.83 20.93 0.11
N PRO A 347 18.38 20.44 1.29
CA PRO A 347 16.98 20.08 1.50
C PRO A 347 16.01 21.23 1.17
N GLY A 348 14.84 20.91 0.63
CA GLY A 348 13.87 21.90 0.17
C GLY A 348 14.05 22.22 -1.32
N GLU A 349 13.95 23.51 -1.66
CA GLU A 349 13.77 23.97 -3.05
C GLU A 349 14.85 23.49 -4.04
N GLN A 350 16.12 23.43 -3.63
CA GLN A 350 17.19 22.98 -4.54
C GLN A 350 17.10 21.48 -4.84
N ARG A 351 16.86 20.65 -3.82
CA ARG A 351 16.66 19.20 -4.02
C ARG A 351 15.41 18.92 -4.84
N ASP A 352 14.33 19.64 -4.57
CA ASP A 352 13.08 19.50 -5.31
C ASP A 352 13.29 19.90 -6.77
N THR A 353 14.03 20.98 -7.04
CA THR A 353 14.38 21.40 -8.40
C THR A 353 15.22 20.37 -9.13
N VAL A 354 16.22 19.76 -8.48
CA VAL A 354 17.03 18.68 -9.07
C VAL A 354 16.15 17.48 -9.41
N LEU A 355 15.30 17.04 -8.48
CA LEU A 355 14.40 15.91 -8.69
C LEU A 355 13.40 16.19 -9.82
N GLN A 356 12.78 17.37 -9.83
CA GLN A 356 11.84 17.78 -10.87
C GLN A 356 12.51 17.86 -12.24
N ALA A 357 13.77 18.31 -12.32
CA ALA A 357 14.51 18.29 -13.57
C ALA A 357 14.76 16.86 -14.07
N TYR A 358 15.04 15.90 -13.18
CA TYR A 358 15.18 14.49 -13.56
C TYR A 358 13.86 13.87 -14.05
N ILE A 359 12.76 14.16 -13.34
CA ILE A 359 11.40 13.66 -13.66
C ILE A 359 10.93 14.24 -15.00
N SER A 360 11.07 15.56 -15.18
CA SER A 360 10.58 16.27 -16.37
C SER A 360 11.30 15.85 -17.66
N ASN A 361 12.54 15.35 -17.55
CA ASN A 361 13.33 14.87 -18.68
C ASN A 361 13.31 13.33 -18.82
N ASP A 362 12.45 12.64 -18.06
CA ASP A 362 12.30 11.19 -18.04
C ASP A 362 13.65 10.46 -17.92
N LEU A 363 14.50 10.90 -16.98
CA LEU A 363 15.90 10.43 -16.87
C LEU A 363 16.04 8.89 -16.81
N LEU A 364 15.07 8.23 -16.17
CA LEU A 364 15.05 6.77 -16.01
C LEU A 364 14.12 6.06 -17.01
N ASP A 365 13.59 6.75 -18.02
CA ASP A 365 12.63 6.22 -18.98
C ASP A 365 11.40 5.56 -18.31
N CYS A 366 10.81 6.24 -17.32
CA CYS A 366 9.61 5.73 -16.63
C CYS A 366 8.31 6.05 -17.37
N HIS A 367 8.30 7.10 -18.21
CA HIS A 367 7.16 7.44 -19.07
C HIS A 367 7.21 6.76 -20.44
N SER A 368 8.42 6.42 -20.90
CA SER A 368 8.69 5.91 -22.25
C SER A 368 8.85 4.40 -22.26
N ASN A 369 7.98 3.66 -22.96
CA ASN A 369 8.12 2.20 -23.11
C ASN A 369 9.16 1.85 -24.20
N CYS A 370 10.42 2.23 -23.97
CA CYS A 370 11.51 2.07 -24.94
C CYS A 370 12.33 0.79 -24.66
N GLN A 371 12.63 0.03 -25.71
CA GLN A 371 13.43 -1.21 -25.66
C GLN A 371 14.88 -1.01 -25.15
N ARG A 372 15.36 0.23 -24.97
CA ARG A 372 16.70 0.57 -24.45
C ARG A 372 16.62 1.48 -23.22
N SER A 373 15.79 1.12 -22.24
CA SER A 373 15.65 1.92 -21.03
C SER A 373 16.90 1.91 -20.15
N VAL A 374 17.20 3.05 -19.54
CA VAL A 374 18.24 3.19 -18.49
C VAL A 374 18.01 2.19 -17.34
N LEU A 375 16.75 1.80 -17.08
CA LEU A 375 16.41 0.80 -16.07
C LEU A 375 17.06 -0.57 -16.29
N LYS A 376 17.42 -0.93 -17.53
CA LYS A 376 18.14 -2.18 -17.82
C LYS A 376 19.49 -2.27 -17.13
N LEU A 377 20.07 -1.15 -16.69
CA LEU A 377 21.30 -1.12 -15.91
C LEU A 377 21.17 -1.86 -14.57
N LEU A 378 19.95 -2.01 -14.04
CA LEU A 378 19.68 -2.86 -12.87
C LEU A 378 19.96 -4.35 -13.13
N HIS A 379 20.01 -4.77 -14.41
CA HIS A 379 20.35 -6.12 -14.83
C HIS A 379 21.72 -6.20 -15.50
N SER A 380 22.58 -5.19 -15.28
CA SER A 380 23.94 -5.19 -15.84
C SER A 380 24.77 -6.35 -15.28
N LYS A 381 25.63 -6.91 -16.15
CA LYS A 381 26.65 -7.89 -15.76
C LYS A 381 27.66 -7.29 -14.77
N SER A 382 27.90 -5.97 -14.84
CA SER A 382 28.76 -5.26 -13.91
C SER A 382 28.06 -5.01 -12.58
N GLU A 383 28.60 -5.58 -11.52
CA GLU A 383 28.13 -5.38 -10.14
C GLU A 383 28.16 -3.90 -9.74
N VAL A 384 29.21 -3.17 -10.10
CA VAL A 384 29.38 -1.76 -9.77
C VAL A 384 28.27 -0.90 -10.41
N VAL A 385 27.97 -1.14 -11.69
CA VAL A 385 26.88 -0.44 -12.39
C VAL A 385 25.53 -0.73 -11.74
N ARG A 386 25.28 -2.00 -11.44
CA ARG A 386 24.06 -2.48 -10.80
C ARG A 386 23.86 -1.82 -9.43
N GLN A 387 24.91 -1.78 -8.62
CA GLN A 387 24.93 -1.17 -7.31
C GLN A 387 24.62 0.33 -7.39
N TYR A 388 25.28 1.08 -8.27
CA TYR A 388 25.00 2.51 -8.40
C TYR A 388 23.61 2.80 -8.95
N MET A 389 23.08 1.94 -9.82
CA MET A 389 21.71 2.04 -10.30
C MET A 389 20.71 1.83 -9.14
N ALA A 390 20.91 0.79 -8.34
CA ALA A 390 20.09 0.53 -7.15
C ALA A 390 20.13 1.69 -6.15
N ARG A 391 21.31 2.26 -5.90
CA ARG A 391 21.47 3.43 -5.03
C ARG A 391 20.77 4.67 -5.57
N LEU A 392 20.77 4.88 -6.89
CA LEU A 392 20.05 5.99 -7.51
C LEU A 392 18.53 5.80 -7.37
N ILE A 393 18.00 4.62 -7.67
CA ILE A 393 16.56 4.31 -7.51
C ILE A 393 16.13 4.50 -6.05
N ASN A 394 16.92 4.01 -5.09
CA ASN A 394 16.66 4.18 -3.67
C ASN A 394 16.65 5.67 -3.25
N ALA A 395 17.52 6.49 -3.85
CA ALA A 395 17.53 7.94 -3.61
C ALA A 395 16.28 8.63 -4.14
N PHE A 396 15.79 8.26 -5.33
CA PHE A 396 14.49 8.72 -5.83
C PHE A 396 13.34 8.31 -4.91
N ALA A 397 13.30 7.04 -4.50
CA ALA A 397 12.24 6.51 -3.64
C ALA A 397 12.19 7.17 -2.24
N SER A 398 13.29 7.81 -1.82
CA SER A 398 13.35 8.59 -0.58
C SER A 398 12.56 9.90 -0.63
N LEU A 399 12.14 10.34 -1.81
CA LEU A 399 11.37 11.57 -2.02
C LEU A 399 9.97 11.22 -2.56
N ALA A 400 8.93 11.91 -2.09
CA ALA A 400 7.53 11.59 -2.43
C ALA A 400 7.27 11.66 -3.95
N GLU A 401 7.66 12.76 -4.60
CA GLU A 401 7.55 12.93 -6.05
C GLU A 401 8.38 11.89 -6.83
N GLY A 402 9.51 11.44 -6.25
CA GLY A 402 10.33 10.39 -6.83
C GLY A 402 9.62 9.03 -6.82
N ARG A 403 8.90 8.69 -5.74
CA ARG A 403 8.06 7.48 -5.69
C ARG A 403 6.95 7.53 -6.74
N VAL A 404 6.28 8.68 -6.88
CA VAL A 404 5.22 8.89 -7.88
C VAL A 404 5.78 8.72 -9.31
N TYR A 405 6.96 9.26 -9.59
CA TYR A 405 7.61 9.09 -10.89
C TYR A 405 7.96 7.62 -11.18
N LEU A 406 8.59 6.94 -10.23
CA LEU A 406 9.01 5.55 -10.41
C LEU A 406 7.81 4.59 -10.53
N SER A 407 6.70 4.84 -9.82
CA SER A 407 5.50 3.99 -9.86
C SER A 407 4.73 4.06 -11.18
N ARG A 408 5.00 5.05 -12.04
CA ARG A 408 4.43 5.15 -13.39
C ARG A 408 4.86 4.01 -14.31
N ASN A 409 6.01 3.37 -14.04
CA ASN A 409 6.47 2.22 -14.80
C ASN A 409 6.23 0.91 -14.00
N PRO A 410 5.17 0.15 -14.28
CA PRO A 410 4.85 -1.08 -13.55
C PRO A 410 5.88 -2.19 -13.75
N VAL A 411 6.74 -2.10 -14.78
CA VAL A 411 7.82 -3.06 -15.02
C VAL A 411 8.94 -2.91 -13.99
N LEU A 412 9.15 -1.69 -13.46
CA LEU A 412 10.23 -1.42 -12.52
C LEU A 412 10.09 -2.25 -11.22
N LEU A 413 8.88 -2.40 -10.68
CA LEU A 413 8.66 -3.20 -9.46
C LEU A 413 9.05 -4.67 -9.69
N ARG A 414 8.66 -5.25 -10.83
CA ARG A 414 9.06 -6.62 -11.20
C ARG A 414 10.58 -6.74 -11.35
N MET A 415 11.21 -5.75 -12.00
CA MET A 415 12.67 -5.71 -12.15
C MET A 415 13.40 -5.63 -10.80
N LEU A 416 12.88 -4.87 -9.83
CA LEU A 416 13.43 -4.79 -8.48
C LEU A 416 13.23 -6.09 -7.71
N GLU A 417 12.06 -6.71 -7.81
CA GLU A 417 11.76 -8.00 -7.16
C GLU A 417 12.64 -9.14 -7.70
N GLU A 418 12.74 -9.26 -9.03
CA GLU A 418 13.63 -10.21 -9.69
C GLU A 418 15.07 -10.02 -9.23
N ARG A 419 15.51 -8.76 -9.13
CA ARG A 419 16.86 -8.45 -8.67
C ARG A 419 17.09 -8.84 -7.22
N LEU A 420 16.16 -8.53 -6.33
CA LEU A 420 16.21 -8.91 -4.92
C LEU A 420 16.32 -10.42 -4.72
N LYS A 421 15.65 -11.21 -5.56
CA LYS A 421 15.69 -12.69 -5.51
C LYS A 421 17.01 -13.30 -5.99
N THR A 422 17.68 -12.64 -6.92
CA THR A 422 18.92 -13.16 -7.55
C THR A 422 20.21 -12.66 -6.91
N GLU A 423 20.15 -11.58 -6.13
CA GLU A 423 21.32 -10.95 -5.52
C GLU A 423 21.61 -11.56 -4.15
N ASP A 424 22.89 -11.61 -3.77
CA ASP A 424 23.28 -12.03 -2.42
C ASP A 424 22.77 -11.04 -1.37
N LYS A 425 22.29 -11.56 -0.24
CA LYS A 425 21.63 -10.80 0.83
C LYS A 425 22.55 -9.76 1.46
N ASP A 426 23.85 -10.02 1.49
CA ASP A 426 24.86 -9.12 2.07
C ASP A 426 25.40 -8.09 1.07
N SER A 427 24.88 -8.07 -0.16
CA SER A 427 25.34 -7.12 -1.18
C SER A 427 24.71 -5.74 -1.01
N LEU A 428 25.48 -4.69 -1.30
CA LEU A 428 24.99 -3.32 -1.32
C LEU A 428 23.88 -3.09 -2.35
N THR A 429 23.83 -3.90 -3.41
CA THR A 429 22.73 -3.86 -4.38
C THR A 429 21.43 -4.34 -3.72
N TRP A 430 21.48 -5.48 -3.02
CA TRP A 430 20.33 -6.06 -2.34
C TRP A 430 19.74 -5.10 -1.30
N GLU A 431 20.58 -4.52 -0.44
CA GLU A 431 20.15 -3.55 0.57
C GLU A 431 19.43 -2.33 -0.04
N ASN A 432 19.98 -1.79 -1.14
CA ASN A 432 19.39 -0.60 -1.77
C ASN A 432 18.11 -0.93 -2.54
N VAL A 433 18.02 -2.11 -3.16
CA VAL A 433 16.77 -2.59 -3.80
C VAL A 433 15.69 -2.82 -2.75
N LEU A 434 16.01 -3.51 -1.66
CA LEU A 434 15.07 -3.70 -0.54
C LEU A 434 14.62 -2.35 0.03
N GLY A 435 15.57 -1.45 0.28
CA GLY A 435 15.29 -0.11 0.79
C GLY A 435 14.42 0.72 -0.14
N ALA A 436 14.52 0.54 -1.46
CA ALA A 436 13.62 1.17 -2.42
C ALA A 436 12.21 0.55 -2.37
N LEU A 437 12.11 -0.79 -2.35
CA LEU A 437 10.84 -1.52 -2.24
C LEU A 437 10.07 -1.18 -0.96
N GLN A 438 10.76 -1.09 0.17
CA GLN A 438 10.17 -0.64 1.44
C GLN A 438 9.67 0.80 1.35
N LYS A 439 10.36 1.69 0.64
CA LYS A 439 9.90 3.08 0.50
C LYS A 439 8.70 3.19 -0.42
N PHE A 440 8.52 2.31 -1.41
CA PHE A 440 7.31 2.27 -2.22
C PHE A 440 6.04 1.97 -1.44
N SER A 441 6.13 1.31 -0.27
CA SER A 441 4.96 1.07 0.59
C SER A 441 4.55 2.32 1.39
N LEU A 442 5.44 3.31 1.49
CA LEU A 442 5.14 4.61 2.09
C LEU A 442 4.39 5.44 1.05
N ARG A 443 3.07 5.52 1.17
CA ARG A 443 2.25 6.47 0.39
C ARG A 443 2.60 7.88 0.87
#